data_AF-A0A3B0Y041-F1
#
_entry.id   AF-A0A3B0Y041-F1
#
_cell.length_a   1.000
_cell.length_b   1.000
_cell.length_c   1.000
_cell.angle_alpha   90.00
_cell.angle_beta   90.00
_cell.angle_gamma   90.00
#
_symmetry.space_group_name_H-M   'P 1'
#
loop_
_entity.id
_entity.type
_entity.pdbx_description
1 polymer ?
#
loop_
_entity_poly.entity_id
_entity_poly.type
_entity_poly.pdbx_seq_one_letter_code
_entity_poly.pdbx_strand_id
1 'polypeptide(L)'
;MSLVPAQHQRVLSGMRPTGLLHLGHYHGVLKNWVNLQHEYECFFFVADWHALTTHYEDPRIIADSTQDMVIDWLAAGVSPGSAKIFVQSRIPEHAELHLLLSMITPLGWLERVPTYKDQQEALKEKDLATYGFLGYPLLQSADILVYKAGQVPVGEDQVAHVELTREVARRFNHLYGREPGFEDKAEAAIKKMGKKDAKLYRDLRKRYTEQGDQQALDVAQALLE
;
A
#
# COMPACT_ATOMS: atom_id res chain seq x y z
N MET A 1 -20.70 -14.66 -10.67
CA MET A 1 -20.42 -13.73 -9.54
C MET A 1 -18.95 -13.89 -9.21
N SER A 2 -18.19 -12.79 -9.26
CA SER A 2 -16.74 -12.83 -9.06
C SER A 2 -16.43 -13.30 -7.64
N LEU A 3 -15.69 -14.41 -7.52
CA LEU A 3 -15.26 -15.03 -6.26
C LEU A 3 -14.14 -14.24 -5.55
N VAL A 4 -13.80 -13.06 -6.05
CA VAL A 4 -12.73 -12.23 -5.50
C VAL A 4 -13.34 -11.24 -4.51
N PRO A 5 -12.93 -11.24 -3.21
CA PRO A 5 -13.40 -10.27 -2.22
C PRO A 5 -13.33 -8.85 -2.77
N ALA A 6 -14.34 -8.01 -2.53
CA ALA A 6 -14.44 -6.64 -3.07
C ALA A 6 -13.17 -5.78 -2.91
N GLN A 7 -12.36 -6.09 -1.90
CA GLN A 7 -11.04 -5.51 -1.64
C GLN A 7 -10.03 -5.70 -2.79
N HIS A 8 -10.04 -6.84 -3.47
CA HIS A 8 -9.17 -7.13 -4.62
C HIS A 8 -9.59 -6.43 -5.92
N GLN A 9 -10.76 -5.79 -5.93
CA GLN A 9 -11.23 -4.98 -7.05
C GLN A 9 -10.79 -3.52 -6.93
N ARG A 10 -10.10 -3.14 -5.85
CA ARG A 10 -9.62 -1.77 -5.64
C ARG A 10 -8.18 -1.62 -6.08
N VAL A 11 -7.96 -0.62 -6.92
CA VAL A 11 -6.63 -0.20 -7.37
C VAL A 11 -6.32 1.16 -6.74
N LEU A 12 -5.16 1.28 -6.09
CA LEU A 12 -4.61 2.58 -5.69
C LEU A 12 -3.33 2.84 -6.49
N SER A 13 -3.22 4.05 -7.05
CA SER A 13 -1.99 4.51 -7.69
C SER A 13 -1.85 6.01 -7.48
N GLY A 14 -0.63 6.49 -7.27
CA GLY A 14 -0.37 7.90 -7.02
C GLY A 14 0.89 8.37 -7.70
N MET A 15 0.95 9.67 -8.01
CA MET A 15 2.15 10.30 -8.57
C MET A 15 2.53 11.53 -7.73
N ARG A 16 3.84 11.75 -7.58
CA ARG A 16 4.36 12.94 -6.91
C ARG A 16 4.31 14.14 -7.86
N PRO A 17 3.79 15.31 -7.42
CA PRO A 17 3.77 16.53 -8.22
C PRO A 17 5.16 17.22 -8.20
N THR A 18 6.13 16.74 -8.97
CA THR A 18 7.51 17.27 -9.01
C THR A 18 7.88 17.94 -10.33
N GLY A 19 6.89 18.43 -11.08
CA GLY A 19 7.06 19.10 -12.36
C GLY A 19 6.11 18.58 -13.44
N LEU A 20 6.26 19.09 -14.66
CA LEU A 20 5.42 18.75 -15.80
C LEU A 20 5.54 17.27 -16.19
N LEU A 21 4.42 16.66 -16.56
CA LEU A 21 4.43 15.31 -17.11
C LEU A 21 5.04 15.30 -18.52
N HIS A 22 5.50 14.13 -18.94
CA HIS A 22 6.11 13.92 -20.25
C HIS A 22 5.71 12.54 -20.79
N LEU A 23 6.03 12.24 -22.05
CA LEU A 23 5.59 11.00 -22.72
C LEU A 23 5.95 9.71 -21.97
N GLY A 24 7.08 9.69 -21.24
CA GLY A 24 7.42 8.58 -20.33
C GLY A 24 6.33 8.30 -19.28
N HIS A 25 5.76 9.34 -18.67
CA HIS A 25 4.65 9.20 -17.72
C HIS A 25 3.37 8.68 -18.40
N TYR A 26 3.10 9.14 -19.62
CA TYR A 26 1.94 8.67 -20.37
C TYR A 26 2.03 7.17 -20.68
N HIS A 27 3.16 6.72 -21.21
CA HIS A 27 3.36 5.31 -21.57
C HIS A 27 3.57 4.40 -20.35
N GLY A 28 4.18 4.91 -19.28
CA GLY A 28 4.45 4.14 -18.07
C GLY A 28 3.25 4.00 -17.14
N VAL A 29 2.41 5.04 -17.04
CA VAL A 29 1.36 5.11 -16.00
C VAL A 29 -0.01 5.45 -16.59
N LEU A 30 -0.16 6.60 -17.26
CA LEU A 30 -1.50 7.12 -17.59
C LEU A 30 -2.26 6.23 -18.57
N LYS A 31 -1.58 5.68 -19.59
CA LYS A 31 -2.20 4.74 -20.53
C LYS A 31 -2.79 3.52 -19.82
N ASN A 32 -2.13 3.05 -18.75
CA ASN A 32 -2.63 1.94 -17.95
C ASN A 32 -3.83 2.37 -17.09
N TRP A 33 -3.75 3.55 -16.45
CA TRP A 33 -4.87 4.11 -15.67
C TRP A 33 -6.15 4.27 -16.49
N VAL A 34 -6.04 4.69 -17.75
CA VAL A 34 -7.17 4.85 -18.66
C VAL A 34 -7.94 3.53 -18.87
N ASN A 35 -7.23 2.40 -18.88
CA ASN A 35 -7.86 1.08 -18.97
C ASN A 35 -8.40 0.63 -17.60
N LEU A 36 -7.58 0.73 -16.56
CA LEU A 36 -7.90 0.24 -15.22
C LEU A 36 -9.17 0.88 -14.63
N GLN A 37 -9.40 2.17 -14.87
CA GLN A 37 -10.60 2.87 -14.36
C GLN A 37 -11.93 2.29 -14.85
N HIS A 38 -11.92 1.47 -15.90
CA HIS A 38 -13.11 0.80 -16.43
C HIS A 38 -13.25 -0.67 -15.97
N GLU A 39 -12.17 -1.23 -15.40
CA GLU A 39 -12.10 -2.62 -14.95
C GLU A 39 -12.16 -2.75 -13.42
N TYR A 40 -11.74 -1.71 -12.70
CA TYR A 40 -11.55 -1.72 -11.25
C TYR A 40 -12.13 -0.47 -10.58
N GLU A 41 -12.36 -0.56 -9.26
CA GLU A 41 -12.60 0.62 -8.44
C GLU A 41 -11.27 1.35 -8.20
N CYS A 42 -10.98 2.35 -9.03
CA CYS A 42 -9.71 3.05 -9.04
C CYS A 42 -9.68 4.29 -8.12
N PHE A 43 -8.60 4.41 -7.38
CA PHE A 43 -8.21 5.56 -6.57
C PHE A 43 -6.88 6.10 -7.13
N PHE A 44 -6.94 7.27 -7.75
CA PHE A 44 -5.78 7.95 -8.33
C PHE A 44 -5.53 9.24 -7.57
N PHE A 45 -4.30 9.46 -7.10
CA PHE A 45 -4.07 10.57 -6.20
C PHE A 45 -2.75 11.30 -6.41
N VAL A 46 -2.80 12.61 -6.16
CA VAL A 46 -1.63 13.48 -6.14
C VAL A 46 -0.95 13.32 -4.78
N ALA A 47 0.27 12.78 -4.79
CA ALA A 47 1.06 12.47 -3.59
C ALA A 47 1.88 13.70 -3.15
N ASP A 48 1.21 14.77 -2.74
CA ASP A 48 1.84 16.06 -2.43
C ASP A 48 2.65 16.06 -1.12
N TRP A 49 2.24 15.31 -0.09
CA TRP A 49 3.08 15.12 1.09
C TRP A 49 4.34 14.30 0.79
N HIS A 50 4.27 13.32 -0.12
CA HIS A 50 5.46 12.61 -0.58
C HIS A 50 6.43 13.54 -1.33
N ALA A 51 5.94 14.53 -2.07
CA ALA A 51 6.80 15.52 -2.72
C ALA A 51 7.59 16.36 -1.70
N LEU A 52 6.99 16.71 -0.55
CA LEU A 52 7.65 17.45 0.53
C LEU A 52 8.89 16.73 1.07
N THR A 53 8.95 15.39 1.02
CA THR A 53 10.11 14.63 1.52
C THR A 53 11.42 14.96 0.80
N THR A 54 11.35 15.52 -0.41
CA THR A 54 12.51 15.92 -1.22
C THR A 54 12.47 17.39 -1.67
N HIS A 55 11.36 18.10 -1.49
CA HIS A 55 11.16 19.50 -1.90
C HIS A 55 10.77 20.41 -0.72
N TYR A 56 11.10 20.02 0.52
CA TYR A 56 10.76 20.79 1.71
C TYR A 56 11.38 22.20 1.74
N GLU A 57 12.51 22.43 1.07
CA GLU A 57 13.18 23.74 0.99
C GLU A 57 12.47 24.72 0.05
N ASP A 58 11.80 24.22 -0.99
CA ASP A 58 11.00 25.03 -1.91
C ASP A 58 9.67 24.33 -2.26
N PRO A 59 8.69 24.36 -1.35
CA PRO A 59 7.43 23.64 -1.53
C PRO A 59 6.48 24.36 -2.51
N ARG A 60 6.81 25.57 -2.97
CA ARG A 60 5.90 26.39 -3.80
C ARG A 60 5.56 25.69 -5.12
N ILE A 61 6.54 24.99 -5.69
CA ILE A 61 6.37 24.23 -6.94
C ILE A 61 5.32 23.11 -6.83
N ILE A 62 5.09 22.58 -5.63
CA ILE A 62 4.17 21.45 -5.40
C ILE A 62 2.72 21.86 -5.68
N ALA A 63 2.33 23.10 -5.33
CA ALA A 63 0.97 23.58 -5.53
C ALA A 63 0.63 23.70 -7.02
N ASP A 64 1.50 24.37 -7.79
CA ASP A 64 1.33 24.54 -9.23
C ASP A 64 1.41 23.18 -9.94
N SER A 65 2.40 22.35 -9.59
CA SER A 65 2.55 21.00 -10.17
C SER A 65 1.37 20.08 -9.86
N THR A 66 0.74 20.23 -8.70
CA THR A 66 -0.48 19.49 -8.35
C THR A 66 -1.60 19.79 -9.33
N GLN A 67 -1.82 21.07 -9.64
CA GLN A 67 -2.89 21.50 -10.54
C GLN A 67 -2.61 21.04 -11.98
N ASP A 68 -1.40 21.29 -12.48
CA ASP A 68 -0.99 20.91 -13.84
C ASP A 68 -1.09 19.40 -14.05
N MET A 69 -0.64 18.61 -13.07
CA MET A 69 -0.68 17.15 -13.13
C MET A 69 -2.12 16.62 -13.23
N VAL A 70 -3.07 17.19 -12.47
CA VAL A 70 -4.48 16.78 -12.58
C VAL A 70 -5.05 17.15 -13.95
N ILE A 71 -4.71 18.33 -14.50
CA ILE A 71 -5.11 18.72 -15.85
C ILE A 71 -4.60 17.71 -16.87
N ASP A 72 -3.33 17.31 -16.79
CA ASP A 72 -2.73 16.32 -17.68
C ASP A 72 -3.42 14.95 -17.58
N TRP A 73 -3.79 14.51 -16.39
CA TRP A 73 -4.51 13.25 -16.21
C TRP A 73 -5.88 13.27 -16.88
N LEU A 74 -6.63 14.36 -16.70
CA LEU A 74 -7.94 14.55 -17.32
C LEU A 74 -7.79 14.60 -18.86
N ALA A 75 -6.80 15.33 -19.36
CA ALA A 75 -6.51 15.42 -20.79
C ALA A 75 -6.10 14.07 -21.40
N ALA A 76 -5.39 13.23 -20.64
CA ALA A 76 -5.00 11.88 -21.04
C ALA A 76 -6.16 10.86 -21.04
N GLY A 77 -7.31 11.20 -20.45
CA GLY A 77 -8.52 10.37 -20.45
C GLY A 77 -8.90 9.76 -19.11
N VAL A 78 -8.22 10.13 -18.01
CA VAL A 78 -8.65 9.75 -16.66
C VAL A 78 -9.93 10.52 -16.32
N SER A 79 -11.00 9.82 -15.95
CA SER A 79 -12.32 10.40 -15.74
C SER A 79 -12.73 10.36 -14.27
N PRO A 80 -13.10 11.49 -13.64
CA PRO A 80 -13.71 11.51 -12.30
C PRO A 80 -15.04 10.75 -12.21
N GLY A 81 -15.69 10.47 -13.36
CA GLY A 81 -16.89 9.65 -13.42
C GLY A 81 -16.60 8.15 -13.32
N SER A 82 -15.35 7.73 -13.56
CA SER A 82 -14.93 6.31 -13.55
C SER A 82 -13.93 5.98 -12.44
N ALA A 83 -13.13 6.95 -11.98
CA ALA A 83 -12.17 6.79 -10.90
C ALA A 83 -12.32 7.90 -9.83
N LYS A 84 -11.85 7.63 -8.62
CA LYS A 84 -11.73 8.63 -7.54
C LYS A 84 -10.40 9.35 -7.70
N ILE A 85 -10.46 10.64 -7.99
CA ILE A 85 -9.28 11.50 -8.13
C ILE A 85 -9.23 12.45 -6.94
N PHE A 86 -8.09 12.50 -6.23
CA PHE A 86 -7.93 13.37 -5.06
C PHE A 86 -6.49 13.80 -4.82
N VAL A 87 -6.29 14.73 -3.89
CA VAL A 87 -4.97 15.20 -3.44
C VAL A 87 -4.73 14.65 -2.04
N GLN A 88 -3.56 14.06 -1.80
CA GLN A 88 -3.22 13.38 -0.54
C GLN A 88 -3.45 14.28 0.68
N SER A 89 -2.94 15.51 0.66
CA SER A 89 -3.08 16.46 1.78
C SER A 89 -4.51 16.89 2.09
N ARG A 90 -5.46 16.63 1.19
CA ARG A 90 -6.89 16.96 1.40
C ARG A 90 -7.64 15.89 2.19
N ILE A 91 -7.00 14.75 2.44
CA ILE A 91 -7.57 13.60 3.15
C ILE A 91 -6.73 13.36 4.43
N PRO A 92 -7.08 14.02 5.56
CA PRO A 92 -6.27 13.97 6.78
C PRO A 92 -6.08 12.56 7.35
N GLU A 93 -6.98 11.62 7.03
CA GLU A 93 -6.94 10.22 7.45
C GLU A 93 -5.64 9.52 7.04
N HIS A 94 -5.00 9.97 5.95
CA HIS A 94 -3.66 9.50 5.56
C HIS A 94 -2.62 9.81 6.64
N ALA A 95 -2.62 11.02 7.19
CA ALA A 95 -1.70 11.44 8.25
C ALA A 95 -2.05 10.79 9.59
N GLU A 96 -3.34 10.67 9.91
CA GLU A 96 -3.79 10.02 11.14
C GLU A 96 -3.39 8.54 11.17
N LEU A 97 -3.63 7.82 10.06
CA LEU A 97 -3.22 6.43 9.96
C LEU A 97 -1.70 6.29 9.97
N HIS A 98 -0.97 7.15 9.26
CA HIS A 98 0.49 7.17 9.32
C HIS A 98 1.01 7.33 10.76
N LEU A 99 0.44 8.27 11.52
CA LEU A 99 0.79 8.48 12.92
C LEU A 99 0.57 7.20 13.75
N LEU A 100 -0.58 6.55 13.61
CA LEU A 100 -0.88 5.32 14.37
C LEU A 100 0.05 4.17 13.98
N LEU A 101 0.32 3.99 12.68
CA LEU A 101 1.24 2.97 12.18
C LEU A 101 2.68 3.23 12.63
N SER A 102 3.07 4.50 12.80
CA SER A 102 4.42 4.88 13.27
C SER A 102 4.73 4.32 14.66
N MET A 103 3.73 4.23 15.54
CA MET A 103 3.89 3.76 16.92
C MET A 103 4.20 2.27 17.01
N ILE A 104 3.87 1.50 15.98
CA ILE A 104 4.06 0.04 15.96
C ILE A 104 5.12 -0.43 14.98
N THR A 105 5.65 0.45 14.12
CA THR A 105 6.59 0.07 13.06
C THR A 105 8.04 0.14 13.59
N PRO A 106 8.80 -0.96 13.59
CA PRO A 106 10.20 -0.93 14.02
C PRO A 106 11.06 -0.04 13.11
N LEU A 107 11.88 0.81 13.70
CA LEU A 107 12.77 1.73 12.96
C LEU A 107 13.65 1.00 11.94
N GLY A 108 14.25 -0.13 12.33
CA GLY A 108 15.13 -0.91 11.46
C GLY A 108 14.43 -1.53 10.24
N TRP A 109 13.09 -1.50 10.15
CA TRP A 109 12.39 -1.86 8.92
C TRP A 109 12.54 -0.77 7.86
N LEU A 110 12.46 0.49 8.28
CA LEU A 110 12.59 1.67 7.40
C LEU A 110 14.04 1.85 6.93
N GLU A 111 15.01 1.68 7.82
CA GLU A 111 16.45 1.81 7.52
C GLU A 111 16.98 0.75 6.53
N ARG A 112 16.24 -0.36 6.36
CA ARG A 112 16.59 -1.46 5.46
C ARG A 112 15.92 -1.39 4.09
N VAL A 113 15.05 -0.41 3.87
CA VAL A 113 14.46 -0.21 2.55
C VAL A 113 15.58 0.22 1.58
N PRO A 114 15.83 -0.51 0.47
CA PRO A 114 16.97 -0.26 -0.41
C PRO A 114 17.01 1.17 -0.98
N THR A 115 15.84 1.66 -1.43
CA THR A 115 15.66 2.98 -2.03
C THR A 115 16.11 4.13 -1.14
N TYR A 116 16.06 3.97 0.19
CA TYR A 116 16.47 5.01 1.13
C TYR A 116 17.96 5.33 0.96
N LYS A 117 18.81 4.31 0.91
CA LYS A 117 20.27 4.50 0.75
C LYS A 117 20.61 4.97 -0.65
N ASP A 118 20.01 4.35 -1.67
CA ASP A 118 20.28 4.68 -3.07
C ASP A 118 19.91 6.14 -3.38
N GLN A 119 18.78 6.63 -2.87
CA GLN A 119 18.36 8.02 -3.08
C GLN A 119 19.18 9.02 -2.24
N GLN A 120 19.62 8.66 -1.04
CA GLN A 120 20.57 9.48 -0.28
C GLN A 120 21.90 9.65 -1.02
N GLU A 121 22.38 8.58 -1.68
CA GLU A 121 23.60 8.64 -2.48
C GLU A 121 23.43 9.38 -3.81
N ALA A 122 22.25 9.29 -4.44
CA ALA A 122 21.96 9.97 -5.71
C ALA A 122 21.71 11.47 -5.55
N LEU A 123 21.17 11.91 -4.40
CA LEU A 123 20.75 13.29 -4.15
C LEU A 123 21.64 13.96 -3.09
N LYS A 124 22.97 13.87 -3.24
CA LYS A 124 23.95 14.39 -2.27
C LYS A 124 23.85 15.90 -2.00
N GLU A 125 23.26 16.64 -2.94
CA GLU A 125 23.05 18.09 -2.82
C GLU A 125 21.86 18.45 -1.91
N LYS A 126 20.99 17.48 -1.59
CA LYS A 126 19.85 17.65 -0.70
C LYS A 126 20.13 17.01 0.66
N ASP A 127 19.74 17.68 1.75
CA ASP A 127 19.80 17.07 3.07
C ASP A 127 18.60 16.12 3.26
N LEU A 128 18.81 14.85 2.89
CA LEU A 128 17.82 13.79 3.01
C LEU A 128 17.97 12.99 4.31
N ALA A 129 18.76 13.46 5.27
CA ALA A 129 18.85 12.86 6.61
C ALA A 129 17.67 13.31 7.50
N THR A 130 16.46 13.31 6.94
CA THR A 130 15.25 13.79 7.61
C THR A 130 14.34 12.62 8.01
N TYR A 131 13.59 12.80 9.10
CA TYR A 131 12.57 11.83 9.51
C TYR A 131 11.51 11.61 8.43
N GLY A 132 11.12 12.67 7.71
CA GLY A 132 10.16 12.57 6.61
C GLY A 132 10.66 11.67 5.48
N PHE A 133 11.93 11.79 5.12
CA PHE A 133 12.55 10.96 4.09
C PHE A 133 12.77 9.50 4.54
N LEU A 134 13.07 9.27 5.82
CA LEU A 134 13.12 7.90 6.35
C LEU A 134 11.72 7.28 6.48
N GLY A 135 10.71 8.08 6.82
CA GLY A 135 9.36 7.65 7.14
C GLY A 135 8.40 7.54 5.95
N TYR A 136 8.75 8.07 4.76
CA TYR A 136 7.84 8.09 3.61
C TYR A 136 7.35 6.69 3.18
N PRO A 137 8.13 5.59 3.27
CA PRO A 137 7.60 4.26 2.93
C PRO A 137 6.45 3.84 3.86
N LEU A 138 6.44 4.32 5.10
CA LEU A 138 5.34 4.11 6.03
C LEU A 138 4.15 5.03 5.73
N LEU A 139 4.38 6.25 5.24
CA LEU A 139 3.31 7.10 4.72
C LEU A 139 2.63 6.43 3.51
N GLN A 140 3.41 5.86 2.60
CA GLN A 140 2.88 5.06 1.48
C GLN A 140 2.06 3.86 1.97
N SER A 141 2.50 3.21 3.06
CA SER A 141 1.72 2.14 3.68
C SER A 141 0.36 2.64 4.17
N ALA A 142 0.31 3.81 4.80
CA ALA A 142 -0.95 4.44 5.23
C ALA A 142 -1.85 4.78 4.02
N ASP A 143 -1.28 5.34 2.96
CA ASP A 143 -1.99 5.67 1.72
C ASP A 143 -2.68 4.42 1.13
N ILE A 144 -2.00 3.28 1.13
CA ILE A 144 -2.53 2.00 0.60
C ILE A 144 -3.62 1.43 1.52
N LEU A 145 -3.36 1.39 2.82
CA LEU A 145 -4.19 0.67 3.78
C LEU A 145 -5.52 1.37 4.09
N VAL A 146 -5.57 2.70 4.03
CA VAL A 146 -6.80 3.46 4.31
C VAL A 146 -7.93 3.11 3.32
N TYR A 147 -7.59 2.87 2.05
CA TYR A 147 -8.55 2.47 1.02
C TYR A 147 -8.77 0.96 0.92
N LYS A 148 -7.99 0.17 1.67
CA LYS A 148 -7.98 -1.29 1.57
C LYS A 148 -7.70 -1.73 0.12
N ALA A 149 -6.73 -1.11 -0.54
CA ALA A 149 -6.41 -1.42 -1.93
C ALA A 149 -5.88 -2.86 -2.06
N GLY A 150 -6.48 -3.63 -2.97
CA GLY A 150 -6.04 -5.00 -3.25
C GLY A 150 -4.99 -5.08 -4.35
N GLN A 151 -4.87 -4.04 -5.17
CA GLN A 151 -3.86 -3.91 -6.21
C GLN A 151 -3.19 -2.53 -6.15
N VAL A 152 -1.86 -2.52 -6.27
CA VAL A 152 -1.05 -1.28 -6.27
C VAL A 152 -0.03 -1.39 -7.40
N PRO A 153 -0.31 -0.82 -8.59
CA PRO A 153 0.62 -0.83 -9.70
C PRO A 153 1.85 0.01 -9.35
N VAL A 154 3.02 -0.62 -9.36
CA VAL A 154 4.29 0.01 -9.00
C VAL A 154 5.42 -0.38 -9.95
N GLY A 155 6.42 0.49 -10.07
CA GLY A 155 7.70 0.16 -10.71
C GLY A 155 8.55 -0.77 -9.84
N GLU A 156 9.58 -1.37 -10.44
CA GLU A 156 10.49 -2.30 -9.76
C GLU A 156 11.17 -1.67 -8.53
N ASP A 157 11.46 -0.37 -8.58
CA ASP A 157 12.07 0.42 -7.50
C ASP A 157 11.17 0.56 -6.27
N GLN A 158 9.85 0.41 -6.42
CA GLN A 158 8.86 0.60 -5.36
C GLN A 158 8.36 -0.73 -4.76
N VAL A 159 8.80 -1.87 -5.27
CA VAL A 159 8.39 -3.21 -4.78
C VAL A 159 8.70 -3.38 -3.29
N ALA A 160 9.85 -2.89 -2.83
CA ALA A 160 10.24 -2.96 -1.42
C ALA A 160 9.27 -2.19 -0.50
N HIS A 161 8.67 -1.08 -0.96
CA HIS A 161 7.68 -0.33 -0.18
C HIS A 161 6.35 -1.06 -0.08
N VAL A 162 5.94 -1.75 -1.15
CA VAL A 162 4.73 -2.58 -1.14
C VAL A 162 4.91 -3.78 -0.19
N GLU A 163 6.08 -4.40 -0.18
CA GLU A 163 6.37 -5.47 0.80
C GLU A 163 6.41 -4.95 2.24
N LEU A 164 7.01 -3.77 2.49
CA LEU A 164 6.92 -3.12 3.80
C LEU A 164 5.45 -2.89 4.21
N THR A 165 4.61 -2.43 3.29
CA THR A 165 3.17 -2.22 3.54
C THR A 165 2.49 -3.52 3.99
N ARG A 166 2.82 -4.65 3.33
CA ARG A 166 2.29 -5.97 3.68
C ARG A 166 2.75 -6.39 5.08
N GLU A 167 4.01 -6.16 5.44
CA GLU A 167 4.51 -6.45 6.78
C GLU A 167 3.86 -5.58 7.87
N VAL A 168 3.69 -4.29 7.61
CA VAL A 168 3.01 -3.36 8.52
C VAL A 168 1.56 -3.81 8.74
N ALA A 169 0.85 -4.17 7.68
CA ALA A 169 -0.52 -4.69 7.76
C ALA A 169 -0.59 -6.00 8.56
N ARG A 170 0.32 -6.96 8.30
CA ARG A 170 0.42 -8.21 9.07
C ARG A 170 0.63 -7.94 10.55
N ARG A 171 1.54 -7.04 10.89
CA ARG A 171 1.85 -6.66 12.27
C ARG A 171 0.66 -5.98 12.94
N PHE A 172 0.02 -5.03 12.29
CA PHE A 172 -1.19 -4.38 12.81
C PHE A 172 -2.29 -5.41 13.10
N ASN A 173 -2.57 -6.30 12.15
CA ASN A 173 -3.57 -7.35 12.31
C ASN A 173 -3.20 -8.35 13.42
N HIS A 174 -1.91 -8.64 13.61
CA HIS A 174 -1.44 -9.48 14.69
C HIS A 174 -1.67 -8.84 16.07
N LEU A 175 -1.39 -7.54 16.20
CA LEU A 175 -1.51 -6.80 17.46
C LEU A 175 -2.97 -6.49 17.82
N TYR A 176 -3.80 -6.13 16.83
CA TYR A 176 -5.14 -5.56 17.08
C TYR A 176 -6.29 -6.31 16.41
N GLY A 177 -6.00 -7.17 15.41
CA GLY A 177 -7.03 -7.86 14.61
C GLY A 177 -7.61 -9.12 15.25
N ARG A 178 -7.41 -9.31 16.56
CA ARG A 178 -7.81 -10.51 17.30
C ARG A 178 -8.75 -10.13 18.42
N GLU A 179 -9.85 -10.85 18.54
CA GLU A 179 -10.70 -10.73 19.73
C GLU A 179 -9.95 -11.17 21.00
N PRO A 180 -10.31 -10.67 22.20
CA PRO A 180 -9.77 -11.20 23.44
C PRO A 180 -9.94 -12.72 23.53
N GLY A 181 -8.84 -13.42 23.82
CA GLY A 181 -8.81 -14.89 23.85
C GLY A 181 -8.93 -15.56 22.47
N PHE A 182 -8.70 -14.84 21.37
CA PHE A 182 -8.76 -15.40 20.01
C PHE A 182 -7.89 -16.65 19.85
N GLU A 183 -6.67 -16.66 20.37
CA GLU A 183 -5.78 -17.82 20.26
C GLU A 183 -6.34 -19.04 21.00
N ASP A 184 -6.86 -18.83 22.22
CA ASP A 184 -7.47 -19.89 23.01
C ASP A 184 -8.74 -20.44 22.34
N LYS A 185 -9.57 -19.54 21.78
CA LYS A 185 -10.78 -19.91 21.04
C LYS A 185 -10.45 -20.65 19.75
N ALA A 186 -9.46 -20.19 18.99
CA ALA A 186 -9.00 -20.84 17.77
C ALA A 186 -8.43 -22.23 18.07
N GLU A 187 -7.60 -22.36 19.11
CA GLU A 187 -7.03 -23.64 19.52
C GLU A 187 -8.11 -24.60 20.06
N ALA A 188 -9.10 -24.09 20.78
CA ALA A 188 -10.26 -24.87 21.21
C ALA A 188 -11.11 -25.35 20.01
N ALA A 189 -11.31 -24.50 18.99
CA ALA A 189 -12.01 -24.87 17.76
C ALA A 189 -11.24 -25.95 16.99
N ILE A 190 -9.92 -25.78 16.80
CA ILE A 190 -9.06 -26.78 16.15
C ILE A 190 -9.14 -28.13 16.88
N LYS A 191 -9.13 -28.14 18.22
CA LYS A 191 -9.27 -29.38 19.00
C LYS A 191 -10.63 -30.07 18.77
N LYS A 192 -11.71 -29.30 18.58
CA LYS A 192 -13.06 -29.84 18.32
C LYS A 192 -13.19 -30.52 16.95
N MET A 193 -12.30 -30.24 16.00
CA MET A 193 -12.27 -30.90 14.68
C MET A 193 -11.83 -32.38 14.75
N GLY A 194 -11.30 -32.83 15.88
CA GLY A 194 -10.76 -34.18 16.05
C GLY A 194 -9.28 -34.30 15.64
N LYS A 195 -8.56 -35.29 16.18
CA LYS A 195 -7.08 -35.37 16.12
C LYS A 195 -6.50 -35.31 14.70
N LYS A 196 -7.15 -35.96 13.73
CA LYS A 196 -6.65 -36.05 12.34
C LYS A 196 -6.80 -34.70 11.63
N ASP A 197 -7.99 -34.12 11.68
CA ASP A 197 -8.30 -32.87 10.98
C ASP A 197 -7.63 -31.68 11.67
N ALA A 198 -7.52 -31.71 13.00
CA ALA A 198 -6.72 -30.74 13.76
C ALA A 198 -5.23 -30.75 13.36
N LYS A 199 -4.66 -31.92 13.06
CA LYS A 199 -3.27 -32.05 12.61
C LYS A 199 -3.13 -31.53 11.18
N LEU A 200 -4.05 -31.90 10.29
CA LEU A 200 -4.09 -31.43 8.91
C LEU A 200 -4.25 -29.91 8.83
N TYR A 201 -5.20 -29.34 9.57
CA TYR A 201 -5.43 -27.90 9.61
C TYR A 201 -4.20 -27.13 10.09
N ARG A 202 -3.49 -27.62 11.13
CA ARG A 202 -2.24 -27.00 11.59
C ARG A 202 -1.13 -27.06 10.55
N ASP A 203 -1.01 -28.16 9.82
CA ASP A 203 -0.04 -28.31 8.73
C ASP A 203 -0.34 -27.35 7.56
N LEU A 204 -1.60 -27.28 7.13
CA LEU A 204 -2.05 -26.36 6.09
C LEU A 204 -1.84 -24.90 6.50
N ARG A 205 -2.22 -24.53 7.73
CA ARG A 205 -1.97 -23.20 8.29
C ARG A 205 -0.48 -22.90 8.29
N LYS A 206 0.37 -23.84 8.72
CA LYS A 206 1.83 -23.66 8.73
C LYS A 206 2.37 -23.40 7.32
N ARG A 207 1.96 -24.20 6.34
CA ARG A 207 2.32 -24.02 4.92
C ARG A 207 1.91 -22.66 4.39
N TYR A 208 0.67 -22.22 4.64
CA TYR A 208 0.24 -20.88 4.22
C TYR A 208 1.04 -19.77 4.91
N THR A 209 1.24 -19.86 6.24
CA THR A 209 1.87 -18.78 7.01
C THR A 209 3.38 -18.67 6.73
N GLU A 210 4.06 -19.80 6.49
CA GLU A 210 5.51 -19.82 6.25
C GLU A 210 5.88 -19.69 4.77
N GLN A 211 5.07 -20.24 3.86
CA GLN A 211 5.42 -20.38 2.44
C GLN A 211 4.49 -19.59 1.51
N GLY A 212 3.43 -18.96 2.05
CA GLY A 212 2.44 -18.24 1.24
C GLY A 212 1.60 -19.15 0.35
N ASP A 213 1.49 -20.44 0.68
CA ASP A 213 0.78 -21.45 -0.12
C ASP A 213 -0.73 -21.19 -0.14
N GLN A 214 -1.20 -20.56 -1.23
CA GLN A 214 -2.60 -20.18 -1.38
C GLN A 214 -3.54 -21.40 -1.49
N GLN A 215 -3.08 -22.51 -2.09
CA GLN A 215 -3.88 -23.74 -2.13
C GLN A 215 -4.06 -24.33 -0.72
N ALA A 216 -3.03 -24.24 0.13
CA ALA A 216 -3.15 -24.65 1.52
C ALA A 216 -4.20 -23.82 2.28
N LEU A 217 -4.32 -22.53 1.97
CA LEU A 217 -5.38 -21.68 2.55
C LEU A 217 -6.77 -22.13 2.10
N ASP A 218 -6.95 -22.35 0.79
CA ASP A 218 -8.25 -22.73 0.23
C ASP A 218 -8.73 -24.08 0.80
N VAL A 219 -7.82 -25.06 0.92
CA VAL A 219 -8.13 -26.35 1.56
C VAL A 219 -8.41 -26.19 3.06
N ALA A 220 -7.65 -25.34 3.75
CA ALA A 220 -7.90 -25.08 5.17
C ALA A 220 -9.26 -24.41 5.40
N GLN A 221 -9.70 -23.53 4.51
CA GLN A 221 -11.03 -22.89 4.57
C GLN A 221 -12.14 -23.91 4.30
N ALA A 222 -11.98 -24.77 3.30
CA ALA A 222 -12.95 -25.83 3.01
C ALA A 222 -13.09 -26.85 4.17
N LEU A 223 -12.06 -27.03 5.00
CA LEU A 223 -12.14 -27.87 6.21
C LEU A 223 -12.98 -27.25 7.34
N LEU A 224 -13.32 -25.97 7.26
CA LEU A 224 -14.10 -25.25 8.26
C LEU A 224 -15.59 -25.10 7.91
N GLU A 225 -15.97 -25.43 6.67
CA GLU A 225 -17.37 -25.50 6.20
C GLU A 225 -18.01 -26.85 6.54
#